data_AF-A0A2S2NTI8-F1
#
_entry.id   AF-A0A2S2NTI8-F1
#
_cell.length_a   1.000
_cell.length_b   1.000
_cell.length_c   1.000
_cell.angle_alpha   90.00
_cell.angle_beta   90.00
_cell.angle_gamma   90.00
#
_symmetry.space_group_name_H-M   'P 1'
#
loop_
_entity.id
_entity.type
_entity.pdbx_description
1 polymer ?
#
loop_
_entity_poly.entity_id
_entity_poly.type
_entity_poly.pdbx_seq_one_letter_code
_entity_poly.pdbx_strand_id
1 'polypeptide(L)'
;MPCDGVVYVEIRCRKTLLINKRVFGYEKFILNNTKIGERYVLKVESVSVDETQRIRSIEVMATVRPTMIQMPDMPSDLSIQQYVEPDDCQSVKIGWLSANSLTDLKYCVYVQENSNSLESLDFSVKPDQCKVRYGKSKRSDASNNYRTKTRCYIGEKGIVLVEKILKLKPLTTYTIQVTVTKPRGRTLSYDLLKLDTNSCGLN
;
A
#
# COMPACT_ATOMS: atom_id res chain seq x y z
N MET A 1 7.62 4.54 -3.65
CA MET A 1 6.60 4.21 -2.62
C MET A 1 7.37 3.83 -1.35
N PRO A 2 6.92 4.19 -0.15
CA PRO A 2 7.49 3.66 1.09
C PRO A 2 6.97 2.23 1.27
N CYS A 3 7.86 1.23 1.28
CA CYS A 3 7.41 -0.16 1.22
C CYS A 3 8.33 -1.18 1.91
N ASP A 4 9.26 -0.73 2.76
CA ASP A 4 10.03 -1.65 3.62
C ASP A 4 10.40 -0.96 4.93
N GLY A 5 10.61 -1.78 5.97
CA GLY A 5 11.10 -1.35 7.26
C GLY A 5 10.03 -0.92 8.27
N VAL A 6 10.35 -1.15 9.53
CA VAL A 6 9.52 -0.76 10.66
C VAL A 6 10.31 0.13 11.61
N VAL A 7 9.72 1.27 11.97
CA VAL A 7 10.37 2.25 12.86
C VAL A 7 9.48 2.58 14.05
N TYR A 8 10.09 2.91 15.18
CA TYR A 8 9.44 3.62 16.27
C TYR A 8 9.54 5.11 16.03
N VAL A 9 8.39 5.78 16.08
CA VAL A 9 8.27 7.22 15.94
C VAL A 9 7.78 7.83 17.25
N GLU A 10 8.52 8.82 17.72
CA GLU A 10 8.18 9.62 18.89
C GLU A 10 8.15 11.10 18.48
N ILE A 11 7.07 11.81 18.82
CA ILE A 11 6.97 13.26 18.63
C ILE A 11 6.77 13.92 19.99
N ARG A 12 7.67 14.85 20.33
CA ARG A 12 7.61 15.64 21.55
C ARG A 12 7.49 17.13 21.24
N CYS A 13 6.76 17.86 22.11
CA CYS A 13 6.87 19.30 22.21
C CYS A 13 7.43 19.63 23.60
N ARG A 14 8.60 20.27 23.65
CA ARG A 14 9.36 20.48 24.90
C ARG A 14 9.61 19.13 25.60
N LYS A 15 9.00 18.89 26.76
CA LYS A 15 9.10 17.64 27.54
C LYS A 15 7.84 16.76 27.42
N THR A 16 6.82 17.22 26.71
CA THR A 16 5.54 16.50 26.58
C THR A 16 5.59 15.58 25.38
N LEU A 17 5.31 14.30 25.62
CA LEU A 17 5.14 13.29 24.59
C LEU A 17 3.76 13.45 23.93
N LEU A 18 3.74 13.70 22.63
CA LEU A 18 2.51 13.87 21.85
C LEU A 18 2.14 12.60 21.10
N ILE A 19 3.12 11.94 20.49
CA ILE A 19 2.92 10.72 19.70
C ILE A 19 4.03 9.73 20.06
N ASN A 20 3.64 8.47 20.24
CA ASN A 20 4.55 7.33 20.35
C ASN A 20 3.91 6.14 19.63
N LYS A 21 4.43 5.77 18.45
CA LYS A 21 3.81 4.75 17.60
C LYS A 21 4.86 3.99 16.80
N ARG A 22 4.61 2.70 16.59
CA ARG A 22 5.32 1.89 15.59
C ARG A 22 4.72 2.13 14.21
N VAL A 23 5.55 2.54 13.26
CA VAL A 23 5.15 2.86 11.88
C VAL A 23 5.67 1.79 10.93
N PHE A 24 4.76 1.29 10.10
CA PHE A 24 5.05 0.34 9.03
C PHE A 24 4.86 1.05 7.68
N GLY A 25 5.95 1.35 6.98
CA GLY A 25 5.89 2.10 5.72
C GLY A 25 5.55 3.59 5.90
N TYR A 26 4.42 4.05 5.34
CA TYR A 26 3.97 5.44 5.42
C TYR A 26 3.03 5.68 6.60
N GLU A 27 3.19 6.82 7.27
CA GLU A 27 2.22 7.30 8.25
C GLU A 27 2.10 8.82 8.19
N LYS A 28 0.88 9.33 8.42
CA LYS A 28 0.60 10.76 8.50
C LYS A 28 0.20 11.11 9.93
N PHE A 29 1.00 11.94 10.58
CA PHE A 29 0.68 12.47 11.90
C PHE A 29 0.14 13.90 11.78
N ILE A 30 -0.99 14.16 12.45
CA ILE A 30 -1.58 15.50 12.56
C ILE A 30 -1.43 15.96 14.00
N LEU A 31 -0.67 17.03 14.20
CA LEU A 31 -0.55 17.69 15.50
C LEU A 31 -1.57 18.83 15.56
N ASN A 32 -2.54 18.71 16.45
CA ASN A 32 -3.56 19.74 16.65
C ASN A 32 -3.02 20.84 17.60
N ASN A 33 -3.54 22.06 17.45
CA ASN A 33 -3.24 23.20 18.35
C ASN A 33 -1.77 23.62 18.43
N THR A 34 -1.01 23.48 17.34
CA THR A 34 0.40 23.92 17.30
C THR A 34 0.51 25.44 17.41
N LYS A 35 1.41 25.96 18.25
CA LYS A 35 1.65 27.40 18.38
C LYS A 35 2.87 27.86 17.59
N ILE A 36 2.80 29.09 17.08
CA ILE A 36 3.92 29.74 16.41
C ILE A 36 5.08 29.88 17.42
N GLY A 37 6.29 29.52 16.99
CA GLY A 37 7.51 29.59 17.81
C GLY A 37 7.76 28.35 18.70
N GLU A 38 6.86 27.37 18.72
CA GLU A 38 7.12 26.11 19.43
C GLU A 38 8.05 25.18 18.64
N ARG A 39 8.92 24.48 19.39
CA ARG A 39 9.83 23.47 18.84
C ARG A 39 9.29 22.08 19.09
N TYR A 40 9.04 21.37 17.99
CA TYR A 40 8.66 19.97 17.97
C TYR A 40 9.89 19.13 17.62
N VAL A 41 10.06 18.00 18.29
CA VAL A 41 11.14 17.04 18.05
C VAL A 41 10.51 15.74 17.57
N LEU A 42 10.83 15.35 16.34
CA LEU A 42 10.55 14.03 15.79
C LEU A 42 11.79 13.17 16.02
N LYS A 43 11.62 12.07 16.75
CA LYS A 43 12.63 11.03 16.94
C LYS A 43 12.16 9.80 16.18
N VAL A 44 13.02 9.25 15.33
CA VAL A 44 12.75 8.02 14.58
C VAL A 44 13.85 7.02 14.92
N GLU A 45 13.46 5.84 15.37
CA GLU A 45 14.38 4.78 15.78
C GLU A 45 14.00 3.48 15.06
N SER A 46 15.01 2.70 14.67
CA SER A 46 14.76 1.35 14.20
C SER A 46 14.25 0.49 15.36
N VAL A 47 13.36 -0.46 15.08
CA VAL A 47 12.82 -1.38 16.09
C VAL A 47 13.79 -2.51 16.44
N SER A 48 14.78 -2.80 15.59
CA SER A 48 15.83 -3.82 15.83
C SER A 48 17.08 -3.56 14.98
N VAL A 49 18.17 -4.26 15.29
CA VAL A 49 19.40 -4.22 14.48
C VAL A 49 19.13 -4.73 13.06
N ASP A 50 18.36 -5.81 12.93
CA ASP A 50 18.00 -6.39 11.63
C ASP A 50 17.20 -5.40 10.78
N GLU A 51 16.22 -4.71 11.37
CA GLU A 51 15.44 -3.69 10.67
C GLU A 51 16.31 -2.49 10.28
N THR A 52 17.34 -2.17 11.07
CA THR A 52 18.30 -1.11 10.72
C THR A 52 19.04 -1.42 9.42
N GLN A 53 19.33 -2.70 9.17
CA GLN A 53 19.98 -3.14 7.92
C GLN A 53 19.03 -3.15 6.72
N ARG A 54 17.72 -3.32 6.96
CA ARG A 54 16.68 -3.30 5.92
C ARG A 54 16.28 -1.88 5.52
N ILE A 55 16.20 -0.97 6.49
CA ILE A 55 15.83 0.43 6.27
C ILE A 55 16.97 1.16 5.54
N ARG A 56 16.79 1.41 4.25
CA ARG A 56 17.77 2.16 3.43
C ARG A 56 17.71 3.66 3.63
N SER A 57 16.50 4.20 3.80
CA SER A 57 16.26 5.64 3.89
C SER A 57 14.93 5.92 4.57
N ILE A 58 14.90 6.96 5.40
CA ILE A 58 13.68 7.48 6.03
C ILE A 58 13.43 8.88 5.46
N GLU A 59 12.27 9.08 4.86
CA GLU A 59 11.87 10.39 4.33
C GLU A 59 10.85 11.03 5.27
N VAL A 60 11.15 12.24 5.74
CA VAL A 60 10.29 13.00 6.64
C VAL A 60 9.89 14.31 5.96
N MET A 61 8.58 14.55 5.90
CA MET A 61 8.03 15.84 5.49
C MET A 61 7.18 16.40 6.63
N ALA A 62 7.49 17.61 7.07
CA ALA A 62 6.72 18.35 8.05
C ALA A 62 6.25 19.67 7.45
N THR A 63 4.97 19.99 7.59
CA THR A 63 4.39 21.23 7.10
C THR A 63 3.20 21.63 7.94
N VAL A 64 3.00 22.95 8.10
CA VAL A 64 1.78 23.52 8.71
C VAL A 64 0.69 23.77 7.67
N ARG A 65 0.98 23.58 6.37
CA ARG A 65 -0.01 23.74 5.28
C ARG A 65 -0.35 22.37 4.71
N PRO A 66 -1.55 21.82 5.00
CA PRO A 66 -1.96 20.49 4.53
C PRO A 66 -1.89 20.31 3.01
N THR A 67 -2.13 21.39 2.26
CA THR A 67 -2.11 21.37 0.77
C THR A 67 -0.74 21.07 0.17
N MET A 68 0.36 21.28 0.90
CA MET A 68 1.70 20.96 0.42
C MET A 68 2.01 19.46 0.45
N ILE A 69 1.24 18.65 1.19
CA ILE A 69 1.48 17.21 1.31
C ILE A 69 1.22 16.57 -0.06
N GLN A 70 2.26 15.99 -0.65
CA GLN A 70 2.20 15.35 -1.97
C GLN A 70 1.73 13.89 -1.92
N MET A 71 1.49 13.36 -0.72
CA MET A 71 0.97 12.02 -0.50
C MET A 71 -0.56 12.01 -0.55
N PRO A 72 -1.19 10.93 -1.05
CA PRO A 72 -2.60 10.65 -0.81
C PRO A 72 -2.90 10.55 0.68
N ASP A 73 -4.05 11.07 1.10
CA ASP A 73 -4.55 10.94 2.46
C ASP A 73 -5.31 9.61 2.58
N MET A 74 -4.62 8.59 3.07
CA MET A 74 -5.14 7.22 3.13
C MET A 74 -6.28 7.06 4.15
N PRO A 75 -7.23 6.13 3.92
CA PRO A 75 -8.22 5.76 4.93
C PRO A 75 -7.56 5.04 6.11
N SER A 76 -8.26 4.95 7.24
CA SER A 76 -7.77 4.24 8.44
C SER A 76 -7.66 2.73 8.23
N ASP A 77 -8.51 2.17 7.37
CA ASP A 77 -8.47 0.77 6.97
C ASP A 77 -7.94 0.67 5.54
N LEU A 78 -6.77 0.03 5.39
CA LEU A 78 -6.07 -0.20 4.14
C LEU A 78 -6.37 -1.57 3.52
N SER A 79 -7.28 -2.33 4.12
CA SER A 79 -7.62 -3.67 3.64
C SER A 79 -8.30 -3.63 2.28
N ILE A 80 -7.95 -4.62 1.46
CA ILE A 80 -8.68 -4.94 0.23
C ILE A 80 -9.52 -6.16 0.55
N GLN A 81 -10.82 -6.05 0.35
CA GLN A 81 -11.78 -7.11 0.63
C GLN A 81 -12.21 -7.80 -0.66
N GLN A 82 -12.32 -9.12 -0.60
CA GLN A 82 -12.94 -9.92 -1.64
C GLN A 82 -14.45 -10.01 -1.39
N TYR A 83 -15.25 -9.69 -2.39
CA TYR A 83 -16.66 -10.03 -2.43
C TYR A 83 -16.81 -11.42 -3.05
N VAL A 84 -17.24 -12.37 -2.24
CA VAL A 84 -17.54 -13.73 -2.70
C VAL A 84 -18.92 -13.71 -3.34
N GLU A 85 -18.97 -13.65 -4.67
CA GLU A 85 -20.19 -13.97 -5.42
C GLU A 85 -20.26 -15.50 -5.62
N PRO A 86 -21.44 -16.14 -5.56
CA PRO A 86 -21.55 -17.59 -5.51
C PRO A 86 -20.97 -18.42 -6.68
N ASP A 87 -20.67 -17.85 -7.87
CA ASP A 87 -20.56 -18.70 -9.07
C ASP A 87 -19.41 -18.43 -10.07
N ASP A 88 -18.47 -17.49 -9.83
CA ASP A 88 -17.51 -17.10 -10.89
C ASP A 88 -16.06 -17.44 -10.56
N CYS A 89 -15.67 -18.69 -10.83
CA CYS A 89 -14.29 -19.17 -10.67
C CYS A 89 -13.25 -18.47 -11.56
N GLN A 90 -13.71 -17.69 -12.53
CA GLN A 90 -12.87 -16.96 -13.48
C GLN A 90 -12.89 -15.45 -13.23
N SER A 91 -13.57 -14.99 -12.19
CA SER A 91 -13.56 -13.60 -11.81
C SER A 91 -13.63 -13.39 -10.30
N VAL A 92 -13.22 -12.22 -9.85
CA VAL A 92 -13.43 -11.82 -8.47
C VAL A 92 -13.79 -10.36 -8.42
N LYS A 93 -14.73 -10.01 -7.54
CA LYS A 93 -14.96 -8.62 -7.17
C LYS A 93 -14.14 -8.31 -5.92
N ILE A 94 -13.34 -7.28 -6.00
CA ILE A 94 -12.60 -6.74 -4.86
C ILE A 94 -13.07 -5.34 -4.56
N GLY A 95 -12.94 -4.89 -3.34
CA GLY A 95 -13.11 -3.48 -3.02
C GLY A 95 -12.28 -3.01 -1.84
N TRP A 96 -12.12 -1.69 -1.78
CA TRP A 96 -11.32 -1.01 -0.77
C TRP A 96 -11.90 0.38 -0.52
N LEU A 97 -11.61 0.95 0.64
CA LEU A 97 -12.01 2.32 0.97
C LEU A 97 -11.20 3.31 0.12
N SER A 98 -11.87 4.30 -0.49
CA SER A 98 -11.16 5.36 -1.21
C SER A 98 -10.30 6.21 -0.26
N ALA A 99 -9.15 6.67 -0.73
CA ALA A 99 -8.37 7.69 -0.04
C ALA A 99 -9.12 9.03 0.00
N ASN A 100 -9.03 9.70 1.14
CA ASN A 100 -9.74 10.93 1.47
C ASN A 100 -9.08 12.11 0.75
N SER A 101 -9.61 12.54 -0.39
CA SER A 101 -8.98 13.64 -1.14
C SER A 101 -10.01 14.58 -1.76
N LEU A 102 -9.70 15.88 -1.70
CA LEU A 102 -10.44 16.91 -2.40
C LEU A 102 -10.19 16.90 -3.91
N THR A 103 -9.12 16.26 -4.37
CA THR A 103 -8.78 16.08 -5.79
C THR A 103 -8.99 14.65 -6.22
N ASP A 104 -9.24 14.45 -7.51
CA ASP A 104 -9.41 13.13 -8.08
C ASP A 104 -8.11 12.34 -8.00
N LEU A 105 -8.18 11.09 -7.55
CA LEU A 105 -7.03 10.23 -7.34
C LEU A 105 -6.99 9.14 -8.40
N LYS A 106 -5.78 8.82 -8.88
CA LYS A 106 -5.57 7.72 -9.82
C LYS A 106 -5.32 6.43 -9.04
N TYR A 107 -6.17 5.45 -9.24
CA TYR A 107 -6.01 4.10 -8.69
C TYR A 107 -5.47 3.17 -9.77
N CYS A 108 -4.62 2.23 -9.38
CA CYS A 108 -4.15 1.15 -10.23
C CYS A 108 -4.26 -0.18 -9.48
N VAL A 109 -4.91 -1.16 -10.10
CA VAL A 109 -5.02 -2.53 -9.61
C VAL A 109 -4.06 -3.40 -10.40
N TYR A 110 -3.20 -4.11 -9.68
CA TYR A 110 -2.22 -5.05 -10.22
C TYR A 110 -2.58 -6.46 -9.77
N VAL A 111 -2.61 -7.38 -10.72
CA VAL A 111 -2.89 -8.80 -10.45
C VAL A 111 -1.70 -9.61 -10.92
N GLN A 112 -1.03 -10.28 -9.97
CA GLN A 112 0.11 -11.15 -10.23
C GLN A 112 -0.28 -12.60 -9.97
N GLU A 113 -0.05 -13.47 -10.96
CA GLU A 113 -0.15 -14.92 -10.81
C GLU A 113 1.07 -15.43 -10.04
N ASN A 114 0.86 -16.12 -8.92
CA ASN A 114 1.94 -16.75 -8.16
C ASN A 114 2.13 -18.17 -8.74
N SER A 115 3.26 -18.43 -9.38
CA SER A 115 3.62 -19.80 -9.77
C SER A 115 3.94 -20.62 -8.52
N ASN A 116 3.63 -21.93 -8.53
CA ASN A 116 3.92 -22.90 -7.46
C ASN A 116 5.42 -23.05 -7.10
N SER A 117 6.30 -22.17 -7.57
CA SER A 117 7.73 -22.16 -7.33
C SER A 117 8.08 -21.27 -6.14
N LEU A 118 8.28 -21.88 -4.97
CA LEU A 118 9.14 -21.48 -3.82
C LEU A 118 9.14 -20.03 -3.25
N GLU A 119 8.52 -19.04 -3.89
CA GLU A 119 8.37 -17.66 -3.41
C GLU A 119 6.91 -17.41 -3.02
N SER A 120 6.37 -18.26 -2.14
CA SER A 120 5.13 -17.90 -1.44
C SER A 120 5.41 -16.63 -0.64
N LEU A 121 4.89 -15.49 -1.09
CA LEU A 121 4.83 -14.28 -0.29
C LEU A 121 4.19 -14.66 1.04
N ASP A 122 4.96 -14.55 2.13
CA ASP A 122 4.42 -14.76 3.46
C ASP A 122 3.56 -13.54 3.81
N PHE A 123 2.24 -13.72 3.73
CA PHE A 123 1.27 -12.68 4.09
C PHE A 123 1.14 -12.51 5.62
N SER A 124 1.80 -13.34 6.43
CA SER A 124 1.81 -13.18 7.90
C SER A 124 2.59 -11.93 8.34
N VAL A 125 3.52 -11.46 7.50
CA VAL A 125 4.25 -10.21 7.65
C VAL A 125 3.89 -9.31 6.47
N LYS A 126 3.60 -8.02 6.71
CA LYS A 126 3.31 -7.07 5.61
C LYS A 126 4.42 -7.14 4.56
N PRO A 127 4.15 -7.67 3.36
CA PRO A 127 5.20 -7.99 2.41
C PRO A 127 5.81 -6.70 1.83
N ASP A 128 7.08 -6.79 1.42
CA ASP A 128 7.78 -5.67 0.77
C ASP A 128 7.18 -5.40 -0.61
N GLN A 129 6.39 -4.32 -0.68
CA GLN A 129 5.70 -3.89 -1.90
C GLN A 129 6.61 -3.04 -2.82
N CYS A 130 7.88 -2.84 -2.48
CA CYS A 130 8.86 -2.13 -3.32
C CYS A 130 9.48 -3.05 -4.37
N LYS A 131 9.60 -4.36 -4.07
CA LYS A 131 10.19 -5.36 -4.98
C LYS A 131 9.25 -5.83 -6.06
N VAL A 132 7.94 -5.64 -5.90
CA VAL A 132 6.97 -5.92 -6.96
C VAL A 132 7.22 -4.89 -8.08
N ARG A 133 8.00 -5.29 -9.09
CA ARG A 133 8.50 -4.38 -10.14
C ARG A 133 7.33 -3.91 -11.01
N TYR A 134 6.89 -2.67 -10.81
CA TYR A 134 5.85 -2.04 -11.61
C TYR A 134 6.42 -1.24 -12.79
N GLY A 135 6.40 -1.82 -13.99
CA GLY A 135 6.40 -1.09 -15.27
C GLY A 135 7.65 -0.28 -15.65
N LYS A 136 8.34 -0.75 -16.69
CA LYS A 136 9.56 -0.21 -17.35
C LYS A 136 10.88 -0.48 -16.62
N SER A 137 11.29 -1.76 -16.63
CA SER A 137 12.71 -2.05 -16.82
C SER A 137 13.14 -1.46 -18.16
N LYS A 138 13.90 -0.35 -18.13
CA LYS A 138 14.52 0.21 -19.33
C LYS A 138 15.87 -0.45 -19.65
N ARG A 139 16.24 -1.52 -18.94
CA ARG A 139 17.46 -2.30 -19.19
C ARG A 139 17.22 -3.77 -18.85
N SER A 140 17.08 -4.57 -19.91
CA SER A 140 17.53 -5.96 -20.01
C SER A 140 17.43 -6.80 -18.74
N ASP A 141 16.30 -7.47 -18.57
CA ASP A 141 16.27 -8.82 -18.00
C ASP A 141 15.13 -9.56 -18.68
N ALA A 142 15.49 -10.34 -19.69
CA ALA A 142 14.60 -11.12 -20.54
C ALA A 142 14.00 -12.35 -19.83
N SER A 143 13.71 -12.27 -18.53
CA SER A 143 13.27 -13.41 -17.72
C SER A 143 12.09 -13.15 -16.78
N ASN A 144 11.58 -11.92 -16.61
CA ASN A 144 10.41 -11.68 -15.74
C ASN A 144 9.07 -11.89 -16.47
N ASN A 145 8.77 -13.15 -16.77
CA ASN A 145 7.50 -13.65 -17.31
C ASN A 145 6.37 -13.71 -16.26
N TYR A 146 6.11 -12.62 -15.55
CA TYR A 146 4.90 -12.53 -14.70
C TYR A 146 3.87 -11.70 -15.45
N ARG A 147 2.80 -12.34 -15.95
CA ARG A 147 1.67 -11.69 -16.64
C ARG A 147 0.88 -10.81 -15.65
N THR A 148 1.45 -9.66 -15.29
CA THR A 148 0.77 -8.67 -14.46
C THR A 148 -0.33 -7.99 -15.26
N LYS A 149 -1.60 -8.29 -14.97
CA LYS A 149 -2.71 -7.47 -15.48
C LYS A 149 -2.77 -6.19 -14.65
N THR A 150 -2.76 -5.05 -15.33
CA THR A 150 -2.87 -3.73 -14.68
C THR A 150 -4.09 -3.01 -15.22
N ARG A 151 -4.95 -2.50 -14.34
CA ARG A 151 -6.03 -1.57 -14.70
C ARG A 151 -5.91 -0.32 -13.86
N CYS A 152 -5.87 0.84 -14.50
CA CYS A 152 -5.84 2.12 -13.82
C CYS A 152 -7.04 2.97 -14.20
N TYR A 153 -7.60 3.68 -13.24
CA TYR A 153 -8.73 4.58 -13.43
C TYR A 153 -8.71 5.71 -12.41
N ILE A 154 -9.55 6.72 -12.64
CA ILE A 154 -9.77 7.81 -11.68
C ILE A 154 -10.90 7.37 -10.76
N GLY A 155 -10.61 7.26 -9.46
CA GLY A 155 -11.58 6.81 -8.47
C GLY A 155 -12.45 7.94 -7.96
N GLU A 156 -13.71 7.63 -7.70
CA GLU A 156 -14.67 8.55 -7.08
C GLU A 156 -14.40 8.71 -5.57
N LYS A 157 -14.83 9.83 -5.01
CA LYS A 157 -14.54 10.24 -3.63
C LYS A 157 -15.55 9.65 -2.65
N GLY A 158 -15.07 9.22 -1.48
CA GLY A 158 -15.90 8.96 -0.32
C GLY A 158 -16.77 7.70 -0.41
N ILE A 159 -16.43 6.79 -1.32
CA ILE A 159 -17.13 5.52 -1.51
C ILE A 159 -16.17 4.34 -1.44
N VAL A 160 -16.72 3.16 -1.21
CA VAL A 160 -16.00 1.90 -1.46
C VAL A 160 -15.78 1.79 -2.96
N LEU A 161 -14.53 1.71 -3.39
CA LEU A 161 -14.19 1.43 -4.78
C LEU A 161 -14.25 -0.08 -5.00
N VAL A 162 -14.94 -0.50 -6.05
CA VAL A 162 -15.11 -1.91 -6.40
C VAL A 162 -14.59 -2.15 -7.81
N GLU A 163 -13.82 -3.21 -7.98
CA GLU A 163 -13.26 -3.63 -9.26
C GLU A 163 -13.53 -5.12 -9.48
N LYS A 164 -14.07 -5.47 -10.66
CA LYS A 164 -14.23 -6.86 -11.09
C LYS A 164 -13.02 -7.29 -11.93
N ILE A 165 -12.20 -8.17 -11.37
CA ILE A 165 -11.06 -8.77 -12.07
C ILE A 165 -11.57 -9.98 -12.85
N LEU A 166 -11.30 -10.01 -14.15
CA LEU A 166 -11.78 -11.05 -15.06
C LEU A 166 -10.66 -11.96 -15.58
N LYS A 167 -11.05 -13.13 -16.08
CA LYS A 167 -10.19 -14.12 -16.74
C LYS A 167 -9.08 -14.62 -15.81
N LEU A 168 -9.45 -14.95 -14.58
CA LEU A 168 -8.61 -15.69 -13.64
C LEU A 168 -8.60 -17.17 -14.04
N LYS A 169 -7.48 -17.83 -13.82
CA LYS A 169 -7.37 -19.27 -14.00
C LYS A 169 -7.89 -19.97 -12.74
N PRO A 170 -8.56 -21.12 -12.88
CA PRO A 170 -8.88 -21.97 -11.73
C PRO A 170 -7.60 -22.55 -11.11
N LEU A 171 -7.67 -23.01 -9.86
CA LEU A 171 -6.57 -23.69 -9.15
C LEU A 171 -5.27 -22.88 -9.12
N THR A 172 -5.39 -21.55 -8.99
CA THR A 172 -4.28 -20.61 -9.08
C THR A 172 -4.35 -19.59 -7.95
N THR A 173 -3.20 -19.29 -7.35
CA THR A 173 -3.07 -18.21 -6.36
C THR A 173 -2.65 -16.92 -7.06
N TYR A 174 -3.31 -15.83 -6.69
CA TYR A 174 -3.00 -14.49 -7.14
C TYR A 174 -2.62 -13.57 -5.96
N THR A 175 -1.71 -12.65 -6.22
CA THR A 175 -1.43 -11.50 -5.37
C THR A 175 -2.03 -10.26 -6.02
N ILE A 176 -2.89 -9.58 -5.31
CA ILE A 176 -3.52 -8.34 -5.75
C ILE A 176 -2.90 -7.18 -4.97
N GLN A 177 -2.47 -6.15 -5.70
CA GLN A 177 -2.04 -4.89 -5.13
C GLN A 177 -2.86 -3.75 -5.71
N VAL A 178 -3.34 -2.87 -4.83
CA VAL A 178 -3.96 -1.60 -5.22
C VAL A 178 -3.04 -0.46 -4.82
N THR A 179 -2.80 0.45 -5.75
CA THR A 179 -2.08 1.70 -5.48
C THR A 179 -2.94 2.90 -5.78
N VAL A 180 -2.67 3.99 -5.07
CA VAL A 180 -3.33 5.28 -5.25
C VAL A 180 -2.29 6.37 -5.42
N THR A 181 -2.51 7.24 -6.40
CA THR A 181 -1.58 8.31 -6.78
C THR A 181 -2.30 9.63 -6.76
N LYS A 182 -1.74 10.59 -6.03
CA LYS A 182 -2.22 11.98 -6.03
C LYS A 182 -1.76 12.69 -7.31
N PRO A 183 -2.61 13.53 -7.95
CA PRO A 183 -2.20 14.29 -9.13
C PRO A 183 -0.94 15.12 -8.85
N ARG A 184 0.09 14.98 -9.69
CA ARG A 184 1.43 15.60 -9.50
C ARG A 184 2.06 15.31 -8.13
N GLY A 185 1.62 14.25 -7.47
CA GLY A 185 2.12 13.82 -6.17
C GLY A 185 2.73 12.43 -6.25
N ARG A 186 2.77 11.76 -5.11
CA ARG A 186 3.36 10.43 -4.94
C ARG A 186 2.28 9.35 -4.89
N THR A 187 2.76 8.12 -4.92
CA THR A 187 1.95 6.90 -4.90
C THR A 187 2.12 6.16 -3.58
N LEU A 188 1.00 5.73 -3.00
CA LEU A 188 0.92 4.83 -1.85
C LEU A 188 0.17 3.56 -2.24
N SER A 189 0.30 2.52 -1.43
CA SER A 189 -0.40 1.25 -1.62
C SER A 189 -1.30 0.88 -0.45
N TYR A 190 -2.31 0.09 -0.76
CA TYR A 190 -3.13 -0.65 0.19
C TYR A 190 -2.40 -1.92 0.64
N ASP A 191 -3.00 -2.65 1.57
CA ASP A 191 -2.49 -3.96 1.94
C ASP A 191 -2.65 -4.95 0.78
N LEU A 192 -1.78 -5.97 0.70
CA LEU A 192 -1.89 -6.97 -0.35
C LEU A 192 -3.04 -7.93 -0.05
N LEU A 193 -3.77 -8.32 -1.09
CA LEU A 193 -4.78 -9.37 -1.02
C LEU A 193 -4.25 -10.64 -1.69
N LYS A 194 -4.20 -11.73 -0.91
CA LYS A 194 -4.02 -13.08 -1.45
C LYS A 194 -5.37 -13.61 -1.90
N LEU A 195 -5.44 -14.08 -3.14
CA LEU A 195 -6.63 -14.67 -3.72
C LEU A 195 -6.32 -16.10 -4.16
N ASP A 196 -7.07 -17.07 -3.66
CA ASP A 196 -6.91 -18.48 -4.03
C ASP A 196 -8.13 -18.94 -4.84
N THR A 197 -7.94 -19.37 -6.10
CA THR A 197 -9.02 -19.95 -6.94
C THR A 197 -9.09 -21.48 -6.82
N ASN A 198 -8.60 -22.04 -5.71
CA ASN A 198 -8.40 -23.49 -5.50
C ASN A 198 -9.70 -24.26 -5.25
N SER A 199 -10.75 -23.61 -4.72
CA SER A 199 -12.05 -24.24 -4.47
C SER A 199 -12.87 -24.51 -5.73
N CYS A 200 -12.39 -24.06 -6.89
CA CYS A 200 -13.12 -24.09 -8.16
C CYS A 200 -12.84 -25.30 -9.06
N GLY A 201 -11.94 -26.19 -8.65
CA GLY A 201 -11.57 -27.40 -9.43
C GLY A 201 -11.94 -28.72 -8.77
N LEU A 202 -12.86 -28.71 -7.80
CA LEU A 202 -13.27 -29.90 -7.02
C LEU A 202 -14.66 -30.44 -7.37
N ASN A 203 -15.14 -30.21 -8.59
CA ASN A 203 -16.33 -30.87 -9.14
C ASN A 203 -15.97 -31.69 -10.37
#